data_AF-A0A631TPY0-F1
#
_entry.id   AF-A0A631TPY0-F1
#
_cell.length_a   1.000
_cell.length_b   1.000
_cell.length_c   1.000
_cell.angle_alpha   90.00
_cell.angle_beta   90.00
_cell.angle_gamma   90.00
#
_symmetry.space_group_name_H-M   'P 1'
#
loop_
_entity.id
_entity.type
_entity.pdbx_description
1 polymer ?
#
loop_
_entity_poly.entity_id
_entity_poly.type
_entity_poly.pdbx_seq_one_letter_code
_entity_poly.pdbx_strand_id
1 'polypeptide(L)'
;MKIILSSESKKWLWSLRNGGFELARCELYDNFIDARINAEAFRIGARSPVTLDAHDAKKFRSYLRKDKYRLIFSVLKTDTGFKLSVIYPENILLLRDVHFDSFRSAEMFAGQFSNDVFDIADIVNEWEQPLHPLQHSRFYREMFDINDDHPSSL
;
A
#
# COMPACT_ATOMS: atom_id res chain seq x y z
N MET A 1 -9.05 -1.93 -10.76
CA MET A 1 -8.84 -1.03 -9.61
C MET A 1 -7.71 -0.07 -9.98
N LYS A 2 -7.57 1.12 -9.37
CA LYS A 2 -6.49 2.05 -9.72
C LYS A 2 -5.89 2.70 -8.49
N ILE A 3 -4.56 2.76 -8.41
CA ILE A 3 -3.81 3.61 -7.48
C ILE A 3 -3.47 4.88 -8.24
N ILE A 4 -4.17 5.97 -7.94
CA ILE A 4 -4.04 7.25 -8.63
C ILE A 4 -3.10 8.14 -7.83
N LEU A 5 -1.99 8.56 -8.44
CA LEU A 5 -1.12 9.60 -7.92
C LEU A 5 -1.63 10.97 -8.34
N SER A 6 -1.80 11.88 -7.38
CA SER A 6 -2.24 13.24 -7.61
C SER A 6 -1.52 14.22 -6.69
N SER A 7 -1.57 15.50 -7.03
CA SER A 7 -1.05 16.56 -6.17
C SER A 7 -2.19 17.31 -5.48
N GLU A 8 -2.03 17.60 -4.20
CA GLU A 8 -2.92 18.45 -3.41
C GLU A 8 -2.07 19.44 -2.62
N SER A 9 -2.36 20.75 -2.74
CA SER A 9 -1.66 21.80 -1.98
C SER A 9 -0.13 21.75 -2.11
N LYS A 10 0.38 21.48 -3.33
CA LYS A 10 1.82 21.30 -3.65
C LYS A 10 2.49 20.07 -3.00
N LYS A 11 1.70 19.20 -2.37
CA LYS A 11 2.13 17.89 -1.88
C LYS A 11 1.57 16.78 -2.76
N TRP A 12 2.12 15.59 -2.63
CA TRP A 12 1.77 14.42 -3.42
C TRP A 12 1.11 13.36 -2.55
N LEU A 13 0.12 12.68 -3.10
CA LEU A 13 -0.50 11.51 -2.47
C LEU A 13 -0.88 10.49 -3.52
N TRP A 14 -1.25 9.31 -3.06
CA TRP A 14 -1.95 8.33 -3.86
C TRP A 14 -3.24 7.89 -3.16
N SER A 15 -4.24 7.58 -3.98
CA SER A 15 -5.49 6.97 -3.51
C SER A 15 -5.81 5.72 -4.31
N LEU A 16 -6.19 4.65 -3.61
CA LEU A 16 -6.71 3.43 -4.20
C LEU A 16 -8.20 3.60 -4.45
N ARG A 17 -8.60 3.54 -5.71
CA ARG A 17 -9.99 3.68 -6.15
C ARG A 17 -10.49 2.46 -6.89
N ASN A 18 -11.75 2.13 -6.66
CA ASN A 18 -12.51 1.16 -7.45
C ASN A 18 -13.78 1.84 -7.97
N GLY A 19 -13.78 2.23 -9.25
CA GLY A 19 -14.78 3.13 -9.81
C GLY A 19 -14.77 4.49 -9.08
N GLY A 20 -15.94 4.98 -8.67
CA GLY A 20 -16.09 6.24 -7.94
C GLY A 20 -15.77 6.17 -6.44
N PHE A 21 -15.35 5.01 -5.92
CA PHE A 21 -15.12 4.81 -4.49
C PHE A 21 -13.64 4.79 -4.13
N GLU A 22 -13.26 5.59 -3.14
CA GLU A 22 -11.95 5.58 -2.52
C GLU A 22 -11.91 4.54 -1.38
N LEU A 23 -10.99 3.58 -1.48
CA LEU A 23 -10.85 2.46 -0.56
C LEU A 23 -9.72 2.69 0.44
N ALA A 24 -8.62 3.27 -0.03
CA ALA A 24 -7.45 3.59 0.78
C ALA A 24 -6.74 4.82 0.22
N ARG A 25 -5.95 5.49 1.06
CA ARG A 25 -5.08 6.58 0.65
C ARG A 25 -3.84 6.65 1.53
N CYS A 26 -2.79 7.27 1.02
CA CYS A 26 -1.65 7.61 1.87
C CYS A 26 -1.75 9.03 2.46
N GLU A 27 -0.83 9.35 3.37
CA GLU A 27 -0.56 10.72 3.79
C GLU A 27 0.11 11.55 2.69
N LEU A 28 0.19 12.86 2.90
CA LEU A 28 0.81 13.81 1.97
C LEU A 28 2.34 13.75 2.04
N TYR A 29 2.98 13.54 0.89
CA TYR A 29 4.42 13.57 0.68
C TYR A 29 4.86 14.89 0.06
N ASP A 30 6.09 15.34 0.35
CA ASP A 30 6.61 16.59 -0.23
C ASP A 30 7.04 16.43 -1.69
N ASN A 31 7.32 15.20 -2.15
CA ASN A 31 7.72 14.94 -3.53
C ASN A 31 6.96 13.73 -4.12
N PHE A 32 6.89 13.73 -5.45
CA PHE A 32 6.21 12.70 -6.23
C PHE A 32 6.85 11.31 -6.06
N ILE A 33 8.19 11.27 -5.97
CA ILE A 33 8.95 10.02 -5.93
C ILE A 33 8.64 9.23 -4.66
N ASP A 34 8.55 9.88 -3.50
CA ASP A 34 8.21 9.23 -2.22
C ASP A 34 6.79 8.68 -2.22
N ALA A 35 5.82 9.47 -2.71
CA ALA A 35 4.44 9.01 -2.87
C ALA A 35 4.38 7.80 -3.81
N ARG A 36 5.13 7.84 -4.91
CA ARG A 36 5.23 6.74 -5.88
C ARG A 36 5.85 5.49 -5.24
N ILE A 37 6.95 5.63 -4.51
CA ILE A 37 7.63 4.52 -3.82
C ILE A 37 6.68 3.88 -2.79
N ASN A 38 5.95 4.68 -2.02
CA ASN A 38 4.98 4.18 -1.07
C ASN A 38 3.82 3.43 -1.76
N ALA A 39 3.30 3.96 -2.88
CA ALA A 39 2.30 3.28 -3.71
C ALA A 39 2.79 1.92 -4.23
N GLU A 40 4.06 1.84 -4.65
CA GLU A 40 4.67 0.58 -5.09
C GLU A 40 4.82 -0.41 -3.95
N ALA A 41 5.33 0.05 -2.81
CA ALA A 41 5.48 -0.79 -1.64
C ALA A 41 4.13 -1.38 -1.22
N PHE A 42 3.05 -0.59 -1.30
CA PHE A 42 1.69 -1.06 -1.04
C PHE A 42 1.24 -2.13 -2.04
N ARG A 43 1.35 -1.83 -3.35
CA ARG A 43 0.93 -2.75 -4.42
C ARG A 43 1.74 -4.06 -4.42
N ILE A 44 3.07 -3.97 -4.37
CA ILE A 44 3.96 -5.13 -4.34
C ILE A 44 3.75 -5.90 -3.04
N GLY A 45 3.58 -5.20 -1.92
CA GLY A 45 3.33 -5.80 -0.61
C GLY A 45 2.07 -6.65 -0.56
N ALA A 46 1.05 -6.27 -1.34
CA ALA A 46 -0.20 -7.00 -1.45
C ALA A 46 -0.04 -8.44 -1.97
N ARG A 47 1.09 -8.80 -2.59
CA ARG A 47 1.41 -10.18 -3.01
C ARG A 47 1.51 -11.17 -1.85
N SER A 48 1.82 -10.68 -0.64
CA SER A 48 2.07 -11.53 0.52
C SER A 48 1.66 -10.80 1.80
N PRO A 49 0.35 -10.58 1.99
CA PRO A 49 -0.16 -9.84 3.13
C PRO A 49 0.03 -10.64 4.42
N VAL A 50 0.18 -9.93 5.52
CA VAL A 50 0.24 -10.51 6.86
C VAL A 50 -0.71 -9.75 7.75
N THR A 51 -1.55 -10.47 8.49
CA THR A 51 -2.45 -9.88 9.49
C THR A 51 -1.94 -10.22 10.88
N LEU A 52 -1.76 -9.19 11.72
CA LEU A 52 -1.32 -9.33 13.09
C LEU A 52 -2.44 -8.92 14.04
N ASP A 53 -2.58 -9.66 15.14
CA ASP A 53 -3.26 -9.12 16.33
C ASP A 53 -2.40 -8.01 16.93
N ALA A 54 -3.04 -6.95 17.43
CA ALA A 54 -2.36 -5.71 17.77
C ALA A 54 -1.13 -5.92 18.68
N HIS A 55 -0.05 -5.21 18.35
CA HIS A 55 1.16 -5.04 19.17
C HIS A 55 2.18 -6.19 19.23
N ASP A 56 2.17 -7.15 18.30
CA ASP A 56 3.29 -8.09 18.19
C ASP A 56 4.51 -7.49 17.46
N ALA A 57 5.19 -6.56 18.13
CA ALA A 57 6.38 -5.88 17.60
C ALA A 57 7.56 -6.83 17.29
N LYS A 58 7.56 -8.04 17.88
CA LYS A 58 8.56 -9.08 17.57
C LYS A 58 8.23 -9.74 16.23
N LYS A 59 6.97 -10.14 16.01
CA LYS A 59 6.52 -10.67 14.72
C LYS A 59 6.66 -9.64 13.62
N PHE A 60 6.24 -8.40 13.85
CA PHE A 60 6.38 -7.32 12.88
C PHE A 60 7.82 -7.21 12.36
N ARG A 61 8.80 -7.08 13.26
CA ARG A 61 10.23 -7.03 12.91
C ARG A 61 10.73 -8.30 12.21
N SER A 62 10.22 -9.46 12.61
CA SER A 62 10.56 -10.75 11.97
C SER A 62 10.09 -10.80 10.52
N TYR A 63 8.88 -10.34 10.22
CA TYR A 63 8.35 -10.30 8.86
C TYR A 63 9.14 -9.36 7.95
N LEU A 64 9.44 -8.14 8.42
CA LEU A 64 10.21 -7.16 7.64
C LEU A 64 11.65 -7.59 7.36
N ARG A 65 12.25 -8.39 8.24
CA ARG A 65 13.59 -8.98 7.99
C ARG A 65 13.57 -10.02 6.87
N LYS A 66 12.45 -10.75 6.70
CA LYS A 66 12.33 -11.79 5.67
C LYS A 66 11.99 -11.22 4.31
N ASP A 67 11.15 -10.19 4.28
CA ASP A 67 10.77 -9.50 3.06
C ASP A 67 10.45 -8.04 3.37
N LYS A 68 11.22 -7.12 2.78
CA LYS A 68 11.04 -5.67 2.96
C LYS A 68 9.81 -5.13 2.21
N TYR A 69 9.25 -5.90 1.29
CA TYR A 69 8.05 -5.56 0.52
C TYR A 69 6.84 -6.35 1.02
N ARG A 70 6.57 -6.30 2.34
CA ARG A 70 5.35 -6.88 2.93
C ARG A 70 4.24 -5.84 2.95
N LEU A 71 2.99 -6.29 2.85
CA LEU A 71 1.84 -5.53 3.33
C LEU A 71 1.41 -6.14 4.67
N ILE A 72 1.46 -5.35 5.73
CA ILE A 72 1.15 -5.81 7.09
C ILE A 72 -0.05 -5.03 7.60
N PHE A 73 -1.09 -5.78 7.96
CA PHE A 73 -2.27 -5.29 8.64
C PHE A 73 -2.17 -5.55 10.14
N SER A 74 -2.74 -4.65 10.92
CA SER A 74 -3.04 -4.85 12.32
C SER A 74 -4.54 -4.93 12.51
N VAL A 75 -4.98 -5.87 13.33
CA VAL A 75 -6.36 -5.97 13.81
C VAL A 75 -6.35 -5.61 15.29
N LEU A 76 -7.04 -4.54 15.64
CA LEU A 76 -7.18 -4.07 17.02
C LEU A 76 -8.59 -4.41 17.52
N LYS A 77 -8.69 -5.12 18.64
CA LYS A 77 -9.97 -5.30 19.32
C LYS A 77 -10.45 -3.97 19.91
N THR A 78 -11.68 -3.59 19.61
CA THR A 78 -12.38 -2.42 20.15
C THR A 78 -13.60 -2.86 20.95
N ASP A 79 -14.28 -1.91 21.62
CA ASP A 79 -15.50 -2.20 22.38
C ASP A 79 -16.65 -2.72 21.50
N THR A 80 -16.63 -2.38 20.21
CA THR A 80 -17.68 -2.69 19.25
C THR A 80 -17.28 -3.77 18.22
N GLY A 81 -16.12 -4.40 18.37
CA GLY A 81 -15.63 -5.43 17.44
C GLY A 81 -14.13 -5.38 17.22
N PHE A 82 -13.71 -5.47 15.96
CA PHE A 82 -12.31 -5.50 15.54
C PHE A 82 -12.08 -4.49 14.43
N LYS A 83 -11.07 -3.64 14.59
CA LYS A 83 -10.68 -2.62 13.61
C LYS A 83 -9.41 -3.04 12.86
N LEU A 84 -9.50 -3.13 11.54
CA LEU A 84 -8.38 -3.39 10.64
C LEU A 84 -7.67 -2.08 10.27
N SER A 85 -6.36 -2.10 10.18
CA SER A 85 -5.55 -0.96 9.70
C SER A 85 -4.27 -1.47 9.02
N VAL A 86 -3.75 -0.73 8.06
CA VAL A 86 -2.42 -1.00 7.49
C VAL A 86 -1.37 -0.39 8.42
N ILE A 87 -0.38 -1.18 8.81
CA ILE A 87 0.75 -0.73 9.64
C ILE A 87 2.08 -0.73 8.89
N TYR A 88 2.15 -1.44 7.75
CA TYR A 88 3.29 -1.35 6.85
C TYR A 88 2.87 -1.70 5.41
N PRO A 89 3.25 -0.94 4.38
CA PRO A 89 4.01 0.32 4.46
C PRO A 89 3.29 1.37 5.32
N GLU A 90 4.09 2.24 5.95
CA GLU A 90 3.57 3.26 6.86
C GLU A 90 2.74 4.31 6.09
N ASN A 91 1.98 5.10 6.86
CA ASN A 91 1.21 6.26 6.38
C ASN A 91 0.10 5.90 5.39
N ILE A 92 -0.55 4.73 5.57
CA ILE A 92 -1.67 4.27 4.74
C ILE A 92 -2.93 4.18 5.59
N LEU A 93 -3.97 4.86 5.13
CA LEU A 93 -5.29 4.86 5.74
C LEU A 93 -6.28 4.06 4.89
N LEU A 94 -6.89 3.04 5.49
CA LEU A 94 -8.08 2.38 4.94
C LEU A 94 -9.32 3.22 5.29
N LEU A 95 -10.16 3.49 4.29
CA LEU A 95 -11.30 4.41 4.42
C LEU A 95 -12.65 3.70 4.58
N ARG A 96 -12.74 2.44 4.16
CA ARG A 96 -13.98 1.65 4.15
C ARG A 96 -13.74 0.24 4.62
N ASP A 97 -14.81 -0.38 5.12
CA ASP A 97 -14.85 -1.80 5.49
C ASP A 97 -13.71 -2.19 6.44
N VAL A 98 -13.50 -1.36 7.48
CA VAL A 98 -12.42 -1.53 8.46
C VAL A 98 -12.88 -2.10 9.80
N HIS A 99 -14.18 -2.24 10.04
CA HIS A 99 -14.73 -2.77 11.29
C HIS A 99 -15.40 -4.12 11.05
N PHE A 100 -15.11 -5.09 11.91
CA PHE A 100 -15.51 -6.47 11.76
C PHE A 100 -15.94 -7.08 13.09
N ASP A 101 -16.84 -8.07 13.03
CA ASP A 101 -17.33 -8.78 14.22
C ASP A 101 -16.31 -9.78 14.78
N SER A 102 -15.31 -10.16 13.99
CA SER A 102 -14.28 -11.12 14.42
C SER A 102 -12.91 -10.84 13.77
N PHE A 103 -11.84 -11.27 14.44
CA PHE A 103 -10.49 -11.25 13.88
C PHE A 103 -10.42 -12.02 12.55
N ARG A 104 -11.05 -13.20 12.48
CA ARG A 104 -11.06 -14.03 11.27
C ARG A 104 -11.71 -13.32 10.09
N SER A 105 -12.80 -12.58 10.33
CA SER A 105 -13.46 -11.78 9.29
C SER A 105 -12.54 -10.67 8.76
N ALA A 106 -11.84 -9.97 9.67
CA ALA A 106 -10.87 -8.94 9.30
C ALA A 106 -9.69 -9.53 8.51
N GLU A 107 -9.17 -10.69 8.92
CA GLU A 107 -8.08 -11.39 8.24
C GLU A 107 -8.49 -11.87 6.84
N MET A 108 -9.68 -12.45 6.69
CA MET A 108 -10.20 -12.86 5.37
C MET A 108 -10.35 -11.67 4.43
N PHE A 109 -10.90 -10.56 4.92
CA PHE A 109 -11.01 -9.32 4.14
C PHE A 109 -9.63 -8.81 3.73
N ALA A 110 -8.66 -8.72 4.66
CA ALA A 110 -7.31 -8.27 4.36
C ALA A 110 -6.65 -9.11 3.25
N GLY A 111 -6.84 -10.43 3.28
CA GLY A 111 -6.38 -11.33 2.23
C GLY A 111 -7.03 -11.06 0.88
N GLN A 112 -8.37 -10.96 0.83
CA GLN A 112 -9.12 -10.70 -0.40
C GLN A 112 -8.77 -9.33 -1.00
N PHE A 113 -8.78 -8.29 -0.17
CA PHE A 113 -8.40 -6.93 -0.56
C PHE A 113 -6.97 -6.89 -1.13
N SER A 114 -6.04 -7.61 -0.52
CA SER A 114 -4.65 -7.66 -1.01
C SER A 114 -4.54 -8.37 -2.36
N ASN A 115 -5.28 -9.46 -2.57
CA ASN A 115 -5.33 -10.12 -3.87
C ASN A 115 -5.87 -9.18 -4.95
N ASP A 116 -6.97 -8.47 -4.67
CA ASP A 116 -7.53 -7.49 -5.61
C ASP A 116 -6.53 -6.37 -5.93
N VAL A 117 -5.81 -5.86 -4.93
CA VAL A 117 -4.77 -4.84 -5.14
C VAL A 117 -3.63 -5.40 -6.00
N PHE A 118 -3.15 -6.59 -5.70
CA PHE A 118 -2.01 -7.18 -6.41
C PHE A 118 -2.36 -7.52 -7.87
N ASP A 119 -3.53 -8.11 -8.11
CA ASP A 119 -3.91 -8.64 -9.41
C ASP A 119 -4.39 -7.55 -10.37
N ILE A 120 -5.10 -6.52 -9.88
CA ILE A 120 -5.85 -5.60 -10.75
C ILE A 120 -5.71 -4.11 -10.41
N ALA A 121 -4.83 -3.70 -9.49
CA ALA A 121 -4.56 -2.29 -9.23
C ALA A 121 -3.38 -1.78 -10.05
N ASP A 122 -3.64 -0.94 -11.05
CA ASP A 122 -2.62 -0.23 -11.82
C ASP A 122 -2.26 1.09 -11.14
N ILE A 123 -0.98 1.48 -11.25
CA ILE A 123 -0.51 2.78 -10.76
C ILE A 123 -0.53 3.78 -11.91
N VAL A 124 -1.32 4.85 -11.75
CA VAL A 124 -1.65 5.82 -12.80
C VAL A 124 -1.49 7.25 -12.29
N ASN A 125 -1.39 8.21 -13.20
CA ASN A 125 -1.46 9.64 -12.88
C ASN A 125 -2.92 10.12 -12.68
N GLU A 126 -3.10 11.40 -12.39
CA GLU A 126 -4.41 12.03 -12.16
C GLU A 126 -5.37 11.97 -13.37
N TRP A 127 -4.83 11.82 -14.59
CA TRP A 127 -5.62 11.61 -15.82
C TRP A 127 -5.83 10.13 -16.14
N GLU A 128 -5.57 9.25 -15.16
CA GLU A 128 -5.67 7.79 -15.25
C GLU A 128 -4.77 7.16 -16.33
N GLN A 129 -3.72 7.86 -16.75
CA GLN A 129 -2.74 7.34 -17.67
C GLN A 129 -1.73 6.47 -16.91
N PRO A 130 -1.37 5.29 -17.43
CA PRO A 130 -0.36 4.43 -16.81
C PRO A 130 0.97 5.14 -16.62
N LEU A 131 1.53 5.04 -15.42
CA LEU A 131 2.90 5.49 -15.15
C LEU A 131 3.86 4.34 -15.40
N HIS A 132 4.75 4.49 -16.38
CA HIS A 132 5.65 3.40 -16.76
C HIS A 132 6.56 3.04 -15.59
N PRO A 133 6.61 1.78 -15.12
CA PRO A 133 7.37 1.41 -13.94
C PRO A 133 8.85 1.76 -14.03
N LEU A 134 9.48 1.59 -15.20
CA LEU A 134 10.90 1.93 -15.38
C LEU A 134 11.21 3.43 -15.28
N GLN A 135 10.22 4.32 -15.37
CA GLN A 135 10.44 5.77 -15.29
C GLN A 135 10.51 6.29 -13.85
N HIS A 136 10.08 5.51 -12.86
CA HIS A 136 9.97 5.99 -11.47
C HIS A 136 10.22 4.91 -10.40
N SER A 137 10.27 3.62 -10.77
CA SER A 137 10.48 2.53 -9.83
C SER A 137 11.93 2.07 -9.80
N ARG A 138 12.56 2.17 -8.64
CA ARG A 138 13.86 1.51 -8.42
C ARG A 138 13.74 -0.01 -8.46
N PHE A 139 12.69 -0.59 -7.88
CA PHE A 139 12.48 -2.04 -7.82
C PHE A 139 12.43 -2.67 -9.21
N TYR A 140 11.61 -2.13 -10.12
CA TYR A 140 11.53 -2.69 -11.47
C TYR A 140 12.83 -2.48 -12.25
N ARG A 141 13.52 -1.36 -12.08
CA ARG A 141 14.81 -1.12 -12.75
C ARG A 141 15.89 -2.10 -12.30
N GLU A 142 15.95 -2.40 -11.00
CA GLU A 142 16.85 -3.44 -10.44
C GLU A 142 16.56 -4.82 -11.02
N MET A 143 15.28 -5.17 -11.25
CA MET A 143 14.91 -6.45 -11.89
C MET A 143 15.40 -6.59 -13.34
N PHE A 144 15.64 -5.47 -14.04
CA PHE A 144 16.12 -5.45 -15.43
C PHE A 144 17.58 -4.97 -15.55
N ASP A 145 18.34 -4.92 -14.44
CA ASP A 145 19.75 -4.49 -14.39
C ASP A 145 20.00 -3.08 -14.98
N ILE A 146 19.02 -2.17 -14.87
CA ILE A 146 19.14 -0.81 -15.41
C ILE A 146 19.77 0.12 -14.35
N ASN A 147 21.05 0.46 -14.56
CA ASN A 147 21.88 1.26 -13.65
C ASN A 147 22.32 2.58 -14.30
N ASP A 148 21.41 3.54 -14.47
CA ASP A 148 21.71 4.91 -14.91
C ASP A 148 21.34 5.95 -13.81
N ASP A 149 21.79 7.20 -13.97
CA ASP A 149 21.41 8.31 -13.09
C ASP A 149 19.93 8.67 -13.31
N HIS A 150 19.08 8.21 -12.39
CA HIS A 150 17.63 8.28 -12.51
C HIS A 150 17.01 9.01 -11.33
N PRO A 151 15.92 9.77 -11.48
CA PRO A 151 15.28 10.48 -10.36
C PRO A 151 14.85 9.57 -9.18
N SER A 152 14.73 8.26 -9.41
CA SER A 152 14.40 7.26 -8.38
C SER A 152 15.64 6.59 -7.74
N SER A 153 16.86 6.96 -8.12
CA SER A 153 18.11 6.45 -7.52
C SER A 153 18.59 7.28 -6.32
N LEU A 154 18.02 8.48 -6.15
CA LEU A 154 18.24 9.41 -5.04
C LEU A 154 17.40 9.06 -3.82
#